data_AF-A0A2V8VAM8-F1
#
_entry.id   AF-A0A2V8VAM8-F1
#
_cell.length_a   1.000
_cell.length_b   1.000
_cell.length_c   1.000
_cell.angle_alpha   90.00
_cell.angle_beta   90.00
_cell.angle_gamma   90.00
#
_symmetry.space_group_name_H-M   'P 1'
#
loop_
_entity.id
_entity.type
_entity.pdbx_description
1 polymer ?
#
loop_
_entity_poly.entity_id
_entity_poly.type
_entity_poly.pdbx_seq_one_letter_code
_entity_poly.pdbx_strand_id
1 'polypeptide(L)'
;MSTRSLPQGPNGRALCRWCGLEVPRGRRTFCSPYCVDAWRLRTDPAYLREKVFERDRGICAACGVDTQGLRKKFRKLDYRARRDFLKQWRLKEGWRRSLWDADHIIPVAEGGGECDLTNMRTLCLKCHRKATAELRLRRQEWRRLQADNQSHAARQTKPRIIRGFREGRGSSTTTPVPPGSAKENWQAVADA
;
A
#
# COMPACT_ATOMS: atom_id res chain seq x y z
N MET A 1 11.24 13.79 16.50
CA MET A 1 10.01 14.13 17.26
C MET A 1 10.31 14.02 18.74
N SER A 2 10.04 15.08 19.51
CA SER A 2 10.24 15.09 20.96
C SER A 2 9.13 14.30 21.65
N THR A 3 9.41 13.63 22.77
CA THR A 3 8.40 12.89 23.54
C THR A 3 7.32 13.81 24.13
N ARG A 4 7.61 15.10 24.25
CA ARG A 4 6.66 16.13 24.74
C ARG A 4 5.55 16.47 23.76
N SER A 5 5.68 16.08 22.48
CA SER A 5 4.66 16.35 21.46
C SER A 5 3.71 15.18 21.21
N LEU A 6 3.80 14.11 22.02
CA LEU A 6 2.90 12.96 21.88
C LEU A 6 1.59 13.22 22.64
N PRO A 7 0.44 12.76 22.11
CA PRO A 7 -0.83 12.77 22.83
C PRO A 7 -0.67 12.11 24.19
N GLN A 8 -1.33 12.65 25.21
CA GLN A 8 -1.25 12.15 26.59
C GLN A 8 -2.54 11.43 26.97
N GLY A 9 -2.39 10.40 27.80
CA GLY A 9 -3.50 9.67 28.40
C GLY A 9 -4.02 10.33 29.67
N PRO A 10 -5.02 9.71 30.33
CA PRO A 10 -5.67 10.26 31.51
C PRO A 10 -4.73 10.46 32.71
N ASN A 11 -3.60 9.75 32.78
CA ASN A 11 -2.61 9.93 33.85
C ASN A 11 -1.44 10.85 33.43
N GLY A 12 -1.62 11.65 32.38
CA GLY A 12 -0.64 12.64 31.91
C GLY A 12 0.62 12.05 31.27
N ARG A 13 0.63 10.74 30.95
CA ARG A 13 1.76 10.10 30.25
C ARG A 13 1.46 9.99 28.77
N ALA A 14 2.52 9.91 27.96
CA ALA A 14 2.38 9.77 26.51
C ALA A 14 1.65 8.47 26.13
N LEU A 15 0.83 8.55 25.08
CA LEU A 15 0.20 7.40 24.44
C LEU A 15 1.18 6.68 23.53
N CYS A 16 1.07 5.36 23.50
CA CYS A 16 1.88 4.51 22.64
C CYS A 16 1.59 4.82 21.17
N ARG A 17 2.66 5.04 20.38
CA ARG A 17 2.57 5.31 18.94
C ARG A 17 2.01 4.15 18.10
N TRP A 18 1.84 2.99 18.70
CA TRP A 18 1.34 1.78 18.03
C TRP A 18 -0.10 1.47 18.44
N CYS A 19 -0.34 1.14 19.71
CA CYS A 19 -1.65 0.70 20.18
C CYS A 19 -2.47 1.79 20.87
N GLY A 20 -1.94 3.01 21.03
CA GLY A 20 -2.63 4.10 21.71
C GLY A 20 -2.74 3.94 23.24
N LEU A 21 -2.31 2.83 23.82
CA LEU A 21 -2.30 2.64 25.27
C LEU A 21 -1.26 3.54 25.95
N GLU A 22 -1.57 3.97 27.17
CA GLU A 22 -0.66 4.81 27.94
C GLU A 22 0.65 4.09 28.25
N VAL A 23 1.76 4.79 28.04
CA VAL A 23 3.09 4.21 28.23
C VAL A 23 3.39 4.07 29.74
N PRO A 24 3.85 2.89 30.21
CA PRO A 24 4.16 2.67 31.62
C PRO A 24 5.41 3.45 32.04
N ARG A 25 5.59 3.64 33.35
CA ARG A 25 6.77 4.29 33.92
C ARG A 25 8.06 3.62 33.42
N GLY A 26 9.09 4.42 33.12
CA GLY A 26 10.37 3.95 32.58
C GLY A 26 10.43 3.84 31.06
N ARG A 27 9.31 3.94 30.34
CA ARG A 27 9.25 4.01 28.87
C ARG A 27 8.75 5.38 28.41
N ARG A 28 8.95 5.70 27.13
CA ARG A 28 8.62 7.04 26.58
C ARG A 28 7.62 7.03 25.43
N THR A 29 7.79 6.16 24.43
CA THR A 29 7.04 6.23 23.15
C THR A 29 6.24 4.97 22.80
N PHE A 30 6.56 3.84 23.44
CA PHE A 30 5.90 2.55 23.22
C PHE A 30 5.63 1.86 24.55
N CYS A 31 4.48 1.21 24.69
CA CYS A 31 4.10 0.56 25.94
C CYS A 31 4.84 -0.78 26.17
N SER A 32 5.25 -1.48 25.11
CA SER A 32 5.87 -2.80 25.19
C SER A 32 6.92 -3.03 24.08
N PRO A 33 7.84 -4.01 24.24
CA PRO A 33 8.75 -4.42 23.18
C PRO A 33 8.00 -4.87 21.90
N TYR A 34 6.85 -5.54 22.06
CA TYR A 34 5.98 -5.91 20.94
C TYR A 34 5.54 -4.69 20.12
N CYS A 35 5.13 -3.60 20.77
CA CYS A 35 4.73 -2.38 20.06
C CYS A 35 5.90 -1.72 19.32
N VAL A 36 7.12 -1.84 19.85
CA VAL A 36 8.33 -1.40 19.16
C VAL A 36 8.56 -2.26 17.91
N ASP A 37 8.49 -3.59 18.06
CA ASP A 37 8.70 -4.55 16.98
C ASP A 37 7.69 -4.36 15.84
N ALA A 38 6.39 -4.35 16.17
CA ALA A 38 5.32 -4.12 15.22
C ALA A 38 5.45 -2.77 14.49
N TRP A 39 5.83 -1.70 15.21
CA TRP A 39 6.07 -0.42 14.60
C TRP A 39 7.28 -0.45 13.65
N ARG A 40 8.41 -1.05 14.09
CA ARG A 40 9.63 -1.15 13.27
C ARG A 40 9.43 -1.98 12.01
N LEU A 41 8.67 -3.07 12.06
CA LEU A 41 8.33 -3.85 10.87
C LEU A 41 7.67 -2.99 9.78
N ARG A 42 6.89 -1.98 10.17
CA ARG A 42 6.20 -1.06 9.25
C ARG A 42 7.05 0.10 8.79
N THR A 43 7.83 0.69 9.69
CA THR A 43 8.53 1.95 9.40
C THR A 43 9.99 1.78 9.01
N ASP A 44 10.61 0.64 9.31
CA ASP A 44 12.03 0.38 9.11
C ASP A 44 12.22 -0.78 8.10
N PRO A 45 12.47 -0.47 6.82
CA PRO A 45 12.70 -1.48 5.80
C PRO A 45 13.93 -2.35 6.06
N ALA A 46 14.94 -1.85 6.77
CA ALA A 46 16.13 -2.64 7.08
C ALA A 46 15.77 -3.71 8.13
N TYR A 47 15.03 -3.31 9.16
CA TYR A 47 14.51 -4.24 10.18
C TYR A 47 13.55 -5.28 9.59
N LEU A 48 12.65 -4.85 8.70
CA LEU A 48 11.77 -5.78 7.97
C LEU A 48 12.58 -6.83 7.20
N ARG A 49 13.60 -6.40 6.47
CA ARG A 49 14.49 -7.32 5.72
C ARG A 49 15.27 -8.24 6.64
N GLU A 50 15.71 -7.77 7.79
CA GLU A 50 16.36 -8.59 8.80
C GLU A 50 15.42 -9.72 9.28
N LYS A 51 14.19 -9.38 9.65
CA LYS A 51 13.19 -10.36 10.11
C LYS A 51 12.73 -11.34 9.03
N VAL A 52 12.58 -10.88 7.80
CA VAL A 52 12.32 -11.78 6.65
C VAL A 52 13.50 -12.72 6.43
N PHE A 53 14.73 -12.24 6.57
CA PHE A 53 15.92 -13.07 6.42
C PHE A 53 16.07 -14.10 7.54
N GLU A 54 15.76 -13.72 8.78
CA GLU A 54 15.75 -14.62 9.94
C GLU A 54 14.81 -15.82 9.71
N ARG A 55 13.62 -15.55 9.14
CA ARG A 55 12.62 -16.57 8.81
C ARG A 55 13.02 -17.44 7.61
N ASP A 56 13.34 -16.81 6.47
CA ASP A 56 13.45 -17.50 5.18
C ASP A 56 14.89 -17.92 4.82
N ARG A 57 15.88 -17.42 5.55
CA ARG A 57 17.32 -17.64 5.33
C ARG A 57 17.81 -17.27 3.93
N GLY A 58 17.08 -16.40 3.22
CA GLY A 58 17.41 -15.98 1.85
C GLY A 58 17.07 -17.03 0.78
N ILE A 59 16.20 -17.99 1.08
CA ILE A 59 15.68 -18.94 0.11
C ILE A 59 14.51 -18.32 -0.64
N CYS A 60 14.55 -18.35 -1.97
CA CYS A 60 13.48 -17.78 -2.78
C CYS A 60 12.18 -18.60 -2.66
N ALA A 61 11.09 -17.99 -2.21
CA ALA A 61 9.79 -18.63 -2.10
C ALA A 61 9.21 -19.07 -3.46
N ALA A 62 9.59 -18.43 -4.56
CA ALA A 62 9.05 -18.74 -5.89
C ALA A 62 9.83 -19.84 -6.64
N CYS A 63 11.15 -19.95 -6.45
CA CYS A 63 11.97 -20.90 -7.22
C CYS A 63 12.92 -21.76 -6.37
N GLY A 64 12.89 -21.63 -5.05
CA GLY A 64 13.70 -22.42 -4.13
C GLY A 64 15.20 -22.11 -4.12
N VAL A 65 15.69 -21.18 -4.94
CA VAL A 65 17.13 -20.89 -4.99
C VAL A 65 17.64 -20.33 -3.66
N ASP A 66 18.70 -20.93 -3.12
CA ASP A 66 19.47 -20.36 -2.02
C ASP A 66 20.34 -19.21 -2.53
N THR A 67 19.91 -17.99 -2.22
CA THR A 67 20.61 -16.77 -2.64
C THR A 67 21.88 -16.49 -1.84
N GLN A 68 22.00 -17.02 -0.61
CA GLN A 68 23.20 -16.89 0.21
C GLN A 68 24.30 -17.81 -0.29
N GLY A 69 23.97 -19.08 -0.56
CA GLY A 69 24.88 -20.02 -1.21
C GLY A 69 25.36 -19.50 -2.56
N LEU A 70 24.43 -18.96 -3.37
CA LEU A 70 24.80 -18.37 -4.66
C LEU A 70 25.73 -17.16 -4.52
N ARG A 71 25.49 -16.30 -3.53
CA ARG A 71 26.36 -15.15 -3.25
C ARG A 71 27.76 -15.57 -2.80
N LYS A 72 27.87 -16.62 -1.99
CA LYS A 72 29.17 -17.20 -1.60
C LYS A 72 29.93 -17.72 -2.83
N LYS A 73 29.25 -18.42 -3.75
CA LYS A 73 29.85 -18.88 -5.02
C LYS A 73 30.28 -17.69 -5.89
N PHE A 74 29.42 -16.69 -6.04
CA PHE A 74 29.71 -15.47 -6.83
C PHE A 74 31.00 -14.76 -6.40
N ARG A 75 31.26 -14.67 -5.10
CA ARG A 75 32.48 -14.04 -4.57
C ARG A 75 33.77 -14.78 -4.93
N LYS A 76 33.68 -16.06 -5.30
CA LYS A 76 34.81 -16.91 -5.67
C LYS A 76 35.01 -17.02 -7.18
N LEU A 77 34.12 -16.44 -7.99
CA LEU A 77 34.22 -16.49 -9.45
C LEU A 77 35.40 -15.64 -9.95
N ASP A 78 36.05 -16.12 -11.00
CA ASP A 78 37.00 -15.31 -11.76
C ASP A 78 36.31 -14.14 -12.48
N TYR A 79 37.11 -13.27 -13.09
CA TYR A 79 36.61 -12.08 -13.79
C TYR A 79 35.61 -12.40 -14.92
N ARG A 80 35.87 -13.42 -15.75
CA ARG A 80 35.02 -13.76 -16.89
C ARG A 80 33.68 -14.34 -16.43
N ALA A 81 33.73 -15.33 -15.54
CA ALA A 81 32.54 -15.95 -14.95
C ALA A 81 31.71 -14.93 -14.15
N ARG A 82 32.36 -13.99 -13.45
CA ARG A 82 31.68 -12.89 -12.75
C ARG A 82 30.94 -11.98 -13.72
N ARG A 83 31.54 -11.61 -14.85
CA ARG A 83 30.88 -10.81 -15.89
C ARG A 83 29.67 -11.53 -16.49
N ASP A 84 29.81 -12.82 -16.78
CA ASP A 84 28.71 -13.62 -17.32
C ASP A 84 27.56 -13.74 -16.32
N PHE A 85 27.87 -13.95 -15.04
CA PHE A 85 26.88 -13.96 -13.96
C PHE A 85 26.12 -12.62 -13.87
N LEU A 86 26.84 -11.49 -13.86
CA LEU A 86 26.23 -10.16 -13.79
C LEU A 86 25.31 -9.92 -15.00
N LYS A 87 25.74 -10.33 -16.20
CA LYS A 87 24.93 -10.25 -17.42
C LYS A 87 23.66 -11.11 -17.31
N GLN A 88 23.79 -12.37 -16.90
CA GLN A 88 22.66 -13.29 -16.77
C GLN A 88 21.64 -12.82 -15.72
N TRP A 89 22.11 -12.24 -14.61
CA TRP A 89 21.25 -11.70 -13.56
C TRP A 89 20.76 -10.27 -13.83
N ARG A 90 21.27 -9.64 -14.89
CA ARG A 90 21.06 -8.23 -15.24
C ARG A 90 21.38 -7.31 -14.05
N LEU A 91 22.57 -7.47 -13.49
CA LEU A 91 23.09 -6.67 -12.39
C LEU A 91 24.31 -5.86 -12.84
N LYS A 92 24.48 -4.67 -12.26
CA LYS A 92 25.71 -3.90 -12.37
C LYS A 92 26.66 -4.29 -11.23
N GLU A 93 27.95 -4.29 -11.52
CA GLU A 93 29.02 -4.47 -10.53
C GLU A 93 28.81 -3.50 -9.35
N GLY A 94 28.93 -3.99 -8.11
CA GLY A 94 28.81 -3.15 -6.90
C GLY A 94 27.40 -2.64 -6.55
N TRP A 95 26.38 -2.84 -7.40
CA TRP A 95 25.06 -2.25 -7.21
C TRP A 95 24.28 -2.80 -6.01
N ARG A 96 24.48 -4.08 -5.64
CA ARG A 96 23.71 -4.72 -4.56
C ARG A 96 24.51 -5.65 -3.66
N ARG A 97 24.16 -5.61 -2.37
CA ARG A 97 24.73 -6.45 -1.31
C ARG A 97 23.97 -7.76 -1.07
N SER A 98 22.82 -7.98 -1.71
CA SER A 98 22.07 -9.25 -1.63
C SER A 98 21.60 -9.67 -3.02
N LEU A 99 21.35 -10.98 -3.19
CA LEU A 99 20.75 -11.55 -4.41
C LEU A 99 19.25 -11.84 -4.23
N TRP A 100 18.65 -11.23 -3.22
CA TRP A 100 17.24 -11.34 -2.87
C TRP A 100 16.69 -10.01 -2.33
N ASP A 101 15.36 -9.87 -2.39
CA ASP A 101 14.55 -8.80 -1.80
C ASP A 101 13.36 -9.37 -1.04
N ALA A 102 12.88 -8.63 -0.05
CA ALA A 102 11.60 -8.87 0.60
C ALA A 102 10.50 -8.30 -0.29
N ASP A 103 9.59 -9.15 -0.73
CA ASP A 103 8.47 -8.82 -1.62
C ASP A 103 7.14 -9.09 -0.90
N HIS A 104 6.10 -8.36 -1.28
CA HIS A 104 4.76 -8.59 -0.72
C HIS A 104 4.12 -9.81 -1.39
N ILE A 105 3.44 -10.66 -0.62
CA ILE A 105 2.63 -11.76 -1.16
C ILE A 105 1.41 -11.15 -1.87
N ILE A 106 0.69 -10.28 -1.18
CA ILE A 106 -0.34 -9.40 -1.73
C ILE A 106 0.24 -7.98 -1.78
N PRO A 107 0.45 -7.40 -2.96
CA PRO A 107 0.98 -6.04 -3.09
C PRO A 107 0.08 -4.98 -2.45
N VAL A 108 0.67 -3.94 -1.87
CA VAL A 108 -0.06 -2.81 -1.25
C VAL A 108 -1.06 -2.16 -2.20
N ALA A 109 -0.69 -2.04 -3.48
CA ALA A 109 -1.57 -1.47 -4.52
C ALA A 109 -2.83 -2.31 -4.80
N GLU A 110 -2.85 -3.57 -4.36
CA GLU A 110 -3.97 -4.51 -4.50
C GLU A 110 -4.65 -4.77 -3.14
N GLY A 111 -4.41 -3.91 -2.13
CA GLY A 111 -4.99 -4.04 -0.80
C GLY A 111 -4.17 -4.89 0.17
N GLY A 112 -2.92 -5.23 -0.18
CA GLY A 112 -1.98 -5.81 0.76
C GLY A 112 -1.72 -4.89 1.95
N GLY A 113 -1.97 -5.38 3.16
CA GLY A 113 -1.62 -4.67 4.39
C GLY A 113 -0.13 -4.32 4.44
N GLU A 114 0.18 -3.15 4.98
CA GLU A 114 1.48 -2.50 4.78
C GLU A 114 2.67 -3.40 5.15
N CYS A 115 2.77 -3.98 6.34
CA CYS A 115 4.02 -4.68 6.69
C CYS A 115 3.91 -5.66 7.87
N ASP A 116 3.03 -6.65 7.81
CA ASP A 116 3.21 -7.82 8.69
C ASP A 116 4.08 -8.87 8.01
N LEU A 117 4.90 -9.56 8.80
CA LEU A 117 5.83 -10.57 8.29
C LEU A 117 5.10 -11.65 7.47
N THR A 118 3.84 -11.92 7.81
CA THR A 118 2.95 -12.88 7.13
C THR A 118 2.65 -12.52 5.69
N ASN A 119 2.63 -11.22 5.33
CA ASN A 119 2.43 -10.75 3.95
C ASN A 119 3.76 -10.55 3.20
N MET A 120 4.89 -10.94 3.80
CA MET A 120 6.20 -10.85 3.17
C MET A 120 6.67 -12.22 2.69
N ARG A 121 7.38 -12.24 1.56
CA ARG A 121 8.09 -13.40 1.01
C ARG A 121 9.48 -13.00 0.56
N THR A 122 10.44 -13.91 0.71
CA THR A 122 11.77 -13.76 0.10
C THR A 122 11.73 -14.12 -1.37
N LEU A 123 12.15 -13.20 -2.25
CA LEU A 123 12.34 -13.50 -3.68
C LEU A 123 13.77 -13.22 -4.11
N CYS A 124 14.36 -14.10 -4.93
CA CYS A 124 15.60 -13.77 -5.63
C CYS A 124 15.37 -12.62 -6.61
N LEU A 125 16.41 -11.86 -6.96
CA LEU A 125 16.27 -10.67 -7.82
C LEU A 125 15.64 -10.96 -9.19
N LYS A 126 15.79 -12.19 -9.72
CA LYS A 126 15.13 -12.60 -10.97
C LYS A 126 13.62 -12.77 -10.79
N CYS A 127 13.19 -13.47 -9.74
CA CYS A 127 11.78 -13.67 -9.42
C CYS A 127 11.12 -12.35 -9.01
N HIS A 128 11.78 -11.54 -8.20
CA HIS A 128 11.26 -10.23 -7.78
C HIS A 128 10.99 -9.30 -8.98
N ARG A 129 11.91 -9.28 -9.96
CA ARG A 129 11.72 -8.53 -11.21
C ARG A 129 10.51 -9.01 -12.01
N LYS A 130 10.29 -10.33 -12.10
CA LYS A 130 9.11 -10.91 -12.76
C LYS A 130 7.82 -10.50 -12.04
N ALA A 131 7.76 -10.68 -10.72
CA ALA A 131 6.61 -10.28 -9.91
C ALA A 131 6.27 -8.78 -10.06
N THR A 132 7.29 -7.91 -10.07
CA THR A 132 7.11 -6.47 -10.30
C THR A 132 6.56 -6.16 -11.70
N ALA A 133 7.03 -6.88 -12.73
CA ALA A 133 6.56 -6.70 -14.10
C ALA A 133 5.10 -7.16 -14.26
N GLU A 134 4.73 -8.32 -13.69
CA GLU A 134 3.36 -8.83 -13.67
C GLU A 134 2.41 -7.87 -12.95
N LEU A 135 2.81 -7.38 -11.77
CA LEU A 135 2.03 -6.38 -11.04
C LEU A 135 1.83 -5.09 -11.86
N ARG A 136 2.87 -4.63 -12.57
CA ARG A 136 2.76 -3.44 -13.42
C ARG A 136 1.71 -3.64 -14.51
N LEU A 137 1.70 -4.81 -15.16
CA LEU A 137 0.73 -5.13 -16.21
C LEU A 137 -0.70 -5.16 -15.64
N ARG A 138 -0.93 -5.90 -14.54
CA ARG A 138 -2.24 -5.94 -13.87
C ARG A 138 -2.76 -4.56 -13.48
N ARG A 139 -1.89 -3.69 -12.97
CA ARG A 139 -2.26 -2.32 -12.61
C ARG A 139 -2.61 -1.45 -13.81
N GLN A 140 -1.92 -1.62 -14.94
CA GLN A 140 -2.25 -0.91 -16.18
C GLN A 140 -3.62 -1.35 -16.70
N GLU A 141 -3.88 -2.65 -16.70
CA GLU A 141 -5.17 -3.23 -17.08
C GLU A 141 -6.30 -2.74 -16.16
N TRP A 142 -6.11 -2.79 -14.83
CA TRP A 142 -7.09 -2.30 -13.87
C TRP A 142 -7.41 -0.81 -14.10
N ARG A 143 -6.40 0.04 -14.34
CA ARG A 143 -6.62 1.46 -14.66
C ARG A 143 -7.41 1.65 -15.96
N ARG A 144 -7.14 0.84 -16.98
CA ARG A 144 -7.88 0.88 -18.25
C ARG A 144 -9.35 0.52 -18.02
N LEU A 145 -9.63 -0.59 -17.33
CA LEU A 145 -10.99 -1.04 -17.01
C LEU A 145 -11.76 0.01 -16.19
N GLN A 146 -11.10 0.68 -15.25
CA GLN A 146 -11.71 1.77 -14.47
C GLN A 146 -12.07 2.98 -15.35
N ALA A 147 -11.19 3.37 -16.27
CA ALA A 147 -11.47 4.45 -17.22
C ALA A 147 -12.63 4.09 -18.17
N ASP A 148 -12.65 2.86 -18.68
CA ASP A 148 -13.73 2.36 -19.55
C ASP A 148 -15.06 2.37 -18.80
N ASN A 149 -15.09 1.86 -17.56
CA ASN A 149 -16.30 1.85 -16.72
C ASN A 149 -16.83 3.26 -16.41
N GLN A 150 -15.93 4.21 -16.11
CA GLN A 150 -16.30 5.62 -15.91
C GLN A 150 -16.88 6.24 -17.18
N SER A 151 -16.32 5.91 -18.35
CA SER A 151 -16.81 6.41 -19.63
C SER A 151 -18.21 5.86 -19.96
N HIS A 152 -18.48 4.59 -19.64
CA HIS A 152 -19.80 3.98 -19.80
C HIS A 152 -20.83 4.62 -18.85
N ALA A 153 -20.48 4.81 -17.58
CA ALA A 153 -21.34 5.50 -16.62
C ALA A 153 -21.67 6.94 -17.08
N ALA A 154 -20.69 7.69 -17.57
CA ALA A 154 -20.89 9.06 -18.08
C ALA A 154 -21.78 9.11 -19.35
N ARG A 155 -21.76 8.08 -20.19
CA ARG A 155 -22.66 7.98 -21.36
C ARG A 155 -24.09 7.68 -20.96
N GLN A 156 -24.29 6.86 -19.93
CA GLN A 156 -25.62 6.48 -19.44
C GLN A 156 -26.31 7.61 -18.66
N THR A 157 -25.56 8.49 -17.98
CA THR A 157 -26.11 9.61 -17.20
C THR A 157 -26.39 10.88 -18.03
N LYS A 158 -26.03 10.91 -19.32
CA LYS A 158 -26.25 12.09 -20.17
C LYS A 158 -27.73 12.15 -20.59
N PRO A 159 -28.48 13.23 -20.27
CA PRO A 159 -29.88 13.33 -20.66
C PRO A 159 -30.03 13.29 -22.18
N ARG A 160 -30.94 12.44 -22.68
CA ARG A 160 -31.29 12.39 -24.11
C ARG A 160 -32.00 13.69 -24.45
N ILE A 161 -31.27 14.65 -25.05
CA ILE A 161 -31.88 15.85 -25.63
C ILE A 161 -32.72 15.39 -26.83
N ILE A 162 -34.03 15.22 -26.63
CA ILE A 162 -34.99 15.04 -27.72
C ILE A 162 -35.06 16.40 -28.43
N ARG A 163 -34.45 16.50 -29.61
CA ARG A 163 -34.57 17.71 -30.44
C ARG A 163 -35.95 17.73 -31.07
N GLY A 164 -36.82 18.63 -30.59
CA GLY A 164 -37.91 19.17 -31.39
C GLY A 164 -39.22 19.39 -30.65
N PHE A 165 -39.47 20.64 -30.23
CA PHE A 165 -40.79 21.22 -30.32
C PHE A 165 -40.63 22.75 -30.50
N ARG A 166 -40.99 23.27 -31.67
CA ARG A 166 -41.06 24.72 -31.95
C ARG A 166 -42.40 25.20 -31.39
N GLU A 167 -42.39 25.90 -30.26
CA GLU A 167 -43.61 26.55 -29.73
C GLU A 167 -43.77 27.95 -30.31
N GLY A 168 -44.95 28.17 -30.89
CA GLY A 168 -45.41 29.45 -31.39
C GLY A 168 -45.65 30.45 -30.25
N ARG A 169 -45.60 31.73 -30.63
CA ARG A 169 -45.92 32.89 -29.79
C ARG A 169 -47.30 32.74 -29.14
N GLY A 170 -47.34 32.82 -27.81
CA GLY A 170 -48.55 32.98 -27.01
C GLY A 170 -48.21 33.69 -25.70
N SER A 171 -48.63 34.95 -25.59
CA SER A 171 -48.49 35.79 -24.42
C SER A 171 -49.49 35.40 -23.32
N SER A 172 -49.06 35.32 -22.07
CA SER A 172 -49.77 35.95 -20.94
C SER A 172 -49.02 35.80 -19.62
N THR A 173 -49.04 36.92 -18.92
CA THR A 173 -48.47 37.23 -17.60
C THR A 173 -49.14 36.47 -16.46
N THR A 174 -48.34 36.03 -15.48
CA THR A 174 -48.74 35.98 -14.06
C THR A 174 -47.49 35.93 -13.17
N THR A 175 -47.54 36.71 -12.10
CA THR A 175 -46.47 37.08 -11.15
C THR A 175 -46.19 36.01 -10.08
N PRO A 176 -45.03 36.06 -9.39
CA PRO A 176 -44.60 34.99 -8.47
C PRO A 176 -44.98 35.24 -7.00
N VAL A 177 -45.21 34.16 -6.24
CA VAL A 177 -45.31 34.14 -4.77
C VAL A 177 -44.20 33.23 -4.21
N PRO A 178 -43.40 33.65 -3.21
CA PRO A 178 -42.32 32.85 -2.64
C PRO A 178 -42.79 31.89 -1.53
N PRO A 179 -41.98 30.85 -1.19
CA PRO A 179 -42.45 29.67 -0.48
C PRO A 179 -42.28 29.76 1.04
N GLY A 180 -43.28 29.25 1.76
CA GLY A 180 -43.16 28.83 3.16
C GLY A 180 -43.52 27.35 3.27
N SER A 181 -42.55 26.48 3.55
CA SER A 181 -42.86 25.13 4.05
C SER A 181 -41.74 24.59 4.95
N ALA A 182 -42.16 24.32 6.19
CA ALA A 182 -41.81 23.22 7.09
C ALA A 182 -40.37 22.69 7.12
N LYS A 183 -39.69 22.97 8.23
CA LYS A 183 -38.62 22.14 8.79
C LYS A 183 -39.20 21.30 9.94
N GLU A 184 -39.36 20.00 9.73
CA GLU A 184 -39.46 18.97 10.78
C GLU A 184 -38.66 17.75 10.26
N ASN A 185 -37.47 17.48 10.82
CA ASN A 185 -37.19 16.65 11.99
C ASN A 185 -37.19 15.14 11.67
N TRP A 186 -35.99 14.56 11.53
CA TRP A 186 -35.73 13.13 11.68
C TRP A 186 -34.50 12.93 12.57
N GLN A 187 -34.78 12.90 13.88
CA GLN A 187 -33.90 12.46 14.95
C GLN A 187 -34.11 10.96 15.19
N ALA A 188 -33.04 10.31 15.66
CA ALA A 188 -32.97 8.98 16.28
C ALA A 188 -32.73 7.80 15.29
N VAL A 189 -31.82 6.86 15.54
CA VAL A 189 -31.36 6.29 16.82
C VAL A 189 -29.93 5.71 16.66
N ALA A 190 -29.10 5.97 17.66
CA ALA A 190 -27.93 5.18 18.01
C ALA A 190 -28.33 4.15 19.10
N ASP A 191 -27.50 3.13 19.26
CA ASP A 191 -27.44 2.13 20.34
C ASP A 191 -28.17 0.79 20.11
N ALA A 192 -27.40 -0.17 19.59
CA ALA A 192 -27.42 -1.59 19.95
C ALA A 192 -26.01 -2.18 19.76
#